data_AF-A0A3G8C3Z5-F1
#
_entry.id   AF-A0A3G8C3Z5-F1
#
_cell.length_a   1.000
_cell.length_b   1.000
_cell.length_c   1.000
_cell.angle_alpha   90.00
_cell.angle_beta   90.00
_cell.angle_gamma   90.00
#
_symmetry.space_group_name_H-M   'P 1'
#
loop_
_entity.id
_entity.type
_entity.pdbx_description
1 polymer ?
#
loop_
_entity_poly.entity_id
_entity_poly.type
_entity_poly.pdbx_seq_one_letter_code
_entity_poly.pdbx_strand_id
1 'polypeptide(L)' 'MYACETPHKYKKYTDRETVERELNAYLKKGKARKIDSSTSNLYFIQP' A
#
# COMPACT_ATOMS: atom_id res chain seq x y z
N MET A 1 10.53 -7.40 -13.16
CA MET A 1 9.72 -6.31 -13.71
C MET A 1 8.75 -5.85 -12.63
N TYR A 2 8.83 -4.59 -12.23
CA TYR A 2 7.97 -3.99 -11.22
C TYR A 2 6.67 -3.47 -11.86
N ALA A 3 5.57 -3.50 -11.11
CA ALA A 3 4.28 -3.01 -11.62
C ALA A 3 4.36 -1.55 -12.13
N CYS A 4 5.18 -0.73 -11.47
CA CYS A 4 5.42 0.66 -11.84
C CYS A 4 6.11 0.85 -13.21
N GLU A 5 6.81 -0.17 -13.72
CA GLU A 5 7.47 -0.11 -15.04
C GLU A 5 6.45 -0.26 -16.18
N THR A 6 5.28 -0.85 -15.91
CA THR A 6 4.21 -1.05 -16.91
C THR A 6 2.81 -0.83 -16.31
N PRO A 7 2.48 0.40 -15.89
CA PRO A 7 1.21 0.71 -15.20
C PRO A 7 -0.04 0.39 -16.02
N HIS A 8 0.05 0.47 -17.35
CA HIS A 8 -1.05 0.08 -18.26
C HIS A 8 -1.41 -1.40 -18.17
N LYS A 9 -0.44 -2.28 -17.86
CA LYS A 9 -0.65 -3.72 -17.68
C LYS A 9 -1.07 -4.07 -16.26
N TYR A 10 -0.60 -3.31 -15.27
CA TYR A 10 -0.78 -3.59 -13.85
C TYR A 10 -1.59 -2.50 -13.12
N LYS A 11 -2.66 -2.02 -13.76
CA LYS A 11 -3.45 -0.88 -13.29
C LYS A 11 -3.91 -1.04 -11.83
N LYS A 12 -4.24 -2.27 -11.41
CA LYS A 12 -4.61 -2.59 -10.01
C LYS A 12 -3.55 -2.14 -8.99
N TYR A 13 -2.27 -2.27 -9.33
CA TYR A 13 -1.15 -2.01 -8.42
C TYR A 13 -0.53 -0.63 -8.61
N THR A 14 -0.94 0.11 -9.63
CA THR A 14 -0.39 1.42 -9.99
C THR A 14 -1.42 2.54 -9.91
N ASP A 15 -2.70 2.20 -9.88
CA ASP A 15 -3.78 3.16 -9.66
C ASP A 15 -3.79 3.60 -8.20
N ARG A 16 -3.53 4.89 -7.98
CA ARG A 16 -3.32 5.46 -6.64
C ARG A 16 -4.56 5.30 -5.76
N GLU A 17 -5.74 5.60 -6.29
CA GLU A 17 -7.00 5.55 -5.53
C GLU A 17 -7.31 4.11 -5.09
N THR A 18 -7.10 3.15 -5.99
CA THR A 18 -7.26 1.72 -5.69
C THR A 18 -6.29 1.27 -4.60
N VAL A 19 -5.01 1.60 -4.73
CA VAL A 19 -3.98 1.18 -3.76
C VAL A 19 -4.19 1.84 -2.39
N GLU A 20 -4.54 3.13 -2.33
CA GLU A 20 -4.85 3.82 -1.07
C GLU A 20 -6.08 3.23 -0.39
N ARG A 21 -7.12 2.88 -1.15
CA ARG A 21 -8.32 2.23 -0.61
C ARG A 21 -8.02 0.84 -0.04
N GLU A 22 -7.25 0.03 -0.75
CA GLU A 22 -6.84 -1.30 -0.29
C GLU A 22 -5.95 -1.19 0.96
N LEU A 23 -4.97 -0.29 0.97
CA LEU A 23 -4.12 -0.04 2.13
C LEU A 23 -4.94 0.38 3.36
N ASN A 24 -5.85 1.33 3.21
CA ASN A 24 -6.73 1.75 4.31
C ASN A 24 -7.59 0.60 4.83
N ALA A 25 -8.07 -0.30 3.96
CA ALA A 25 -8.80 -1.49 4.39
C ALA A 25 -7.90 -2.46 5.17
N TYR A 26 -6.62 -2.61 4.79
CA TYR A 26 -5.64 -3.40 5.53
C TYR A 26 -5.33 -2.82 6.90
N LEU A 27 -5.17 -1.50 7.00
CA LEU A 27 -4.97 -0.79 8.26
C LEU A 27 -6.18 -0.95 9.19
N LYS A 28 -7.41 -0.78 8.67
CA LYS A 28 -8.64 -0.98 9.44
C LYS A 28 -8.80 -2.42 9.96
N LYS A 29 -8.29 -3.40 9.22
CA LYS A 29 -8.29 -4.81 9.64
C LYS A 29 -7.18 -5.15 10.63
N GLY A 30 -6.33 -4.20 11.00
CA GLY A 30 -5.18 -4.44 11.88
C GLY A 30 -4.06 -5.27 11.23
N LYS A 31 -4.07 -5.45 9.90
CA LYS A 31 -3.06 -6.24 9.19
C LYS A 31 -1.76 -5.50 8.97
N ALA A 32 -1.78 -4.17 9.12
CA ALA A 32 -0.60 -3.34 9.02
C ALA A 32 -0.70 -2.20 10.03
N ARG A 33 0.45 -1.77 10.54
CA ARG A 33 0.56 -0.64 11.46
C ARG A 33 1.59 0.35 10.94
N LYS A 34 1.23 1.64 10.88
CA LYS A 34 2.16 2.69 10.47
C LYS A 34 3.26 2.85 11.52
N ILE A 35 4.48 3.12 11.05
CA ILE A 35 5.60 3.44 11.92
C ILE A 35 5.51 4.91 12.30
N ASP A 36 5.04 5.19 13.51
CA ASP A 36 4.81 6.57 13.98
C ASP A 36 6.11 7.37 14.17
N SER A 37 7.26 6.69 14.34
CA SER A 37 8.57 7.32 14.51
C SER A 37 9.27 7.73 13.20
N SER A 38 8.66 7.45 12.04
CA SER A 38 9.24 7.77 10.73
C SER A 38 8.46 8.88 10.04
N THR A 39 9.18 9.83 9.44
CA THR A 39 8.60 10.82 8.51
C THR A 39 8.19 10.18 7.19
N SER A 40 8.54 8.91 6.96
CA SER A 40 8.23 8.15 5.76
C SER A 40 6.96 7.31 5.91
N ASN A 41 6.30 7.00 4.79
CA ASN A 41 5.11 6.14 4.75
C ASN A 41 5.49 4.64 4.83
N LEU A 42 6.11 4.24 5.94
CA LEU A 42 6.49 2.86 6.20
C LEU A 42 5.51 2.20 7.18
N TYR A 43 5.26 0.90 6.97
CA TYR A 43 4.28 0.11 7.72
C TYR A 43 4.87 -1.25 8.09
N PHE A 44 4.62 -1.73 9.30
CA PHE A 44 4.86 -3.11 9.69
C PHE A 44 3.66 -3.97 9.32
N ILE A 45 3.90 -5.11 8.67
CA ILE A 45 2.87 -6.13 8.43
C ILE A 45 2.69 -6.91 9.72
N GLN A 46 1.45 -7.05 10.18
CA GLN A 46 1.10 -7.89 11.31
C GLN A 46 0.62 -9.27 10.80
N PRO A 47 1.09 -10.38 11.40
CA PRO A 47 0.68 -11.73 11.03
C PRO A 47 -0.82 -11.99 11.28
#